data_AF-D3FC14-F1
#
_entry.id   AF-D3FC14-F1
#
_cell.length_a   1.000
_cell.length_b   1.000
_cell.length_c   1.000
_cell.angle_alpha   90.00
_cell.angle_beta   90.00
_cell.angle_gamma   90.00
#
_symmetry.space_group_name_H-M   'P 1'
#
loop_
_entity.id
_entity.type
_entity.pdbx_description
1 polymer ?
#
loop_
_entity_poly.entity_id
_entity_poly.type
_entity_poly.pdbx_seq_one_letter_code
_entity_poly.pdbx_strand_id
1 'polypeptide(L)'
;MSPVLAVSLDALTSADFWIGVGVLAGTYAIFTLGLQLNVGFTGIINFGQAGFMAIGAYGMGILVVRAGWSLWAALPVATLMAMAAGVLIGLPSLRLRADYFAIVTIAFAEIVRYVAQNARGLTGGNQGLLGFDDQWLDVSDTILGWLPESMQEQFLLPLLLVVWATVAILTVLLKLLQRSPWGRVLRAIREDEDAARALGKNVLAYKLQSIALAAALGAIAGYFLALNLSFLSPEEFEPQFTFIGFTILILGGLASYVGVALASVIIWALLEATRFVDLPLAAEKVAALRFIIVGVALILLVAFRPQGLLGKREEMVLRD
;
A
#
# COMPACT_ATOMS: atom_id res chain seq x y z
N MET A 1 -2.36 -33.42 29.28
CA MET A 1 -3.40 -33.56 28.23
C MET A 1 -2.94 -32.72 27.06
N SER A 2 -2.84 -33.33 25.88
CA SER A 2 -2.10 -32.88 24.69
C SER A 2 -2.41 -31.45 24.24
N PRO A 3 -1.41 -30.59 23.96
CA PRO A 3 -1.62 -29.38 23.18
C PRO A 3 -1.67 -29.84 21.72
N VAL A 4 -2.82 -30.32 21.27
CA VAL A 4 -3.00 -30.60 19.85
C VAL A 4 -3.00 -29.24 19.16
N LEU A 5 -2.06 -29.05 18.24
CA LEU A 5 -2.12 -28.03 17.19
C LEU A 5 -3.47 -28.15 16.50
N ALA A 6 -4.46 -27.40 16.98
CA ALA A 6 -5.76 -27.33 16.36
C ALA A 6 -5.69 -26.24 15.30
N VAL A 7 -5.57 -26.64 14.03
CA VAL A 7 -5.83 -25.71 12.93
C VAL A 7 -7.32 -25.79 12.66
N SER A 8 -8.08 -24.79 13.10
CA SER A 8 -9.50 -24.68 12.77
C SER A 8 -9.64 -24.22 11.32
N LEU A 9 -9.74 -25.19 10.39
CA LEU A 9 -9.89 -24.91 8.96
C LEU A 9 -11.29 -24.36 8.58
N ASP A 10 -12.25 -24.42 9.49
CA ASP A 10 -13.61 -23.90 9.31
C ASP A 10 -13.63 -22.39 9.01
N ALA A 11 -12.61 -21.65 9.45
CA ALA A 11 -12.50 -20.23 9.13
C ALA A 11 -12.13 -19.98 7.66
N LEU A 12 -11.42 -20.91 7.00
CA LEU A 12 -11.03 -20.79 5.59
C LEU A 12 -12.19 -21.02 4.62
N THR A 13 -13.29 -21.60 5.10
CA THR A 13 -14.52 -21.77 4.31
C THR A 13 -15.49 -20.60 4.50
N SER A 14 -15.23 -19.69 5.44
CA SER A 14 -16.08 -18.54 5.71
C SER A 14 -15.92 -17.44 4.64
N ALA A 15 -17.04 -16.86 4.20
CA ALA A 15 -17.04 -15.77 3.25
C ALA A 15 -16.42 -14.50 3.85
N ASP A 16 -16.71 -14.19 5.12
CA ASP A 16 -16.22 -13.00 5.82
C ASP A 16 -14.69 -12.96 5.90
N PHE A 17 -14.06 -14.12 6.08
CA PHE A 17 -12.60 -14.23 6.03
C PHE A 17 -12.06 -13.78 4.66
N TRP A 18 -12.58 -14.33 3.56
CA TRP A 18 -12.09 -14.00 2.23
C TRP A 18 -12.44 -12.57 1.81
N ILE A 19 -13.53 -12.01 2.31
CA ILE A 19 -13.88 -10.60 2.12
C ILE A 19 -12.87 -9.71 2.85
N GLY A 20 -12.56 -10.00 4.12
CA GLY A 20 -11.54 -9.28 4.88
C GLY A 20 -10.16 -9.34 4.22
N VAL A 21 -9.72 -10.55 3.82
CA VAL A 21 -8.50 -10.76 3.04
C VAL A 21 -8.52 -9.95 1.75
N GLY A 22 -9.64 -9.97 1.02
CA GLY A 22 -9.78 -9.27 -0.24
C GLY A 22 -9.69 -7.75 -0.10
N VAL A 23 -10.24 -7.17 0.99
CA VAL A 23 -10.12 -5.73 1.28
C VAL A 23 -8.68 -5.35 1.56
N LEU A 24 -7.99 -6.09 2.43
CA LEU A 24 -6.59 -5.82 2.75
C LEU A 24 -5.67 -6.04 1.54
N ALA A 25 -5.90 -7.13 0.79
CA ALA A 25 -5.20 -7.40 -0.45
C ALA A 25 -5.35 -6.25 -1.46
N GLY A 26 -6.58 -5.81 -1.73
CA GLY A 26 -6.82 -4.70 -2.65
C GLY A 26 -6.21 -3.37 -2.16
N THR A 27 -6.29 -3.10 -0.86
CA THR A 27 -5.66 -1.92 -0.23
C THR A 27 -4.15 -1.91 -0.46
N TYR A 28 -3.49 -3.04 -0.16
CA TYR A 28 -2.05 -3.18 -0.34
C TYR A 28 -1.63 -3.38 -1.80
N ALA A 29 -2.55 -3.78 -2.69
CA ALA A 29 -2.33 -3.70 -4.13
C ALA A 29 -2.18 -2.24 -4.56
N ILE A 30 -3.10 -1.34 -4.16
CA ILE A 30 -3.00 0.10 -4.45
C ILE A 30 -1.72 0.70 -3.86
N PHE A 31 -1.40 0.36 -2.61
CA PHE A 31 -0.16 0.76 -1.97
C PHE A 31 1.06 0.37 -2.82
N THR A 32 1.07 -0.89 -3.28
CA THR A 32 2.17 -1.46 -4.06
C THR A 32 2.22 -0.91 -5.49
N LEU A 33 1.12 -0.48 -6.08
CA LEU A 33 1.13 0.24 -7.37
C LEU A 33 1.98 1.52 -7.28
N GLY A 34 1.97 2.21 -6.13
CA GLY A 34 2.84 3.36 -5.87
C GLY A 34 4.31 2.99 -5.81
N LEU A 35 4.65 1.90 -5.12
CA LEU A 35 6.01 1.35 -5.11
C LEU A 35 6.45 0.92 -6.52
N GLN A 36 5.56 0.28 -7.27
CA GLN A 36 5.82 -0.16 -8.63
C GLN A 36 6.14 1.01 -9.55
N LEU A 37 5.42 2.13 -9.45
CA LEU A 37 5.70 3.33 -10.23
C LEU A 37 7.12 3.87 -9.98
N ASN A 38 7.52 3.95 -8.71
CA ASN A 38 8.85 4.43 -8.31
C ASN A 38 9.96 3.46 -8.75
N VAL A 39 9.85 2.19 -8.35
CA VAL A 39 10.91 1.19 -8.52
C VAL A 39 10.90 0.64 -9.93
N GLY A 40 9.74 0.18 -10.40
CA GLY A 40 9.57 -0.50 -11.67
C GLY A 40 9.64 0.42 -12.89
N PHE A 41 9.35 1.73 -12.76
CA PHE A 41 9.33 2.60 -13.94
C PHE A 41 10.29 3.76 -13.87
N THR A 42 10.55 4.29 -12.67
CA THR A 42 11.43 5.45 -12.49
C THR A 42 12.85 5.06 -12.08
N GLY A 43 13.03 3.84 -11.53
CA GLY A 43 14.32 3.36 -11.05
C GLY A 43 14.74 3.89 -9.68
N ILE A 44 13.78 4.40 -8.88
CA ILE A 44 14.05 4.89 -7.52
C ILE A 44 13.45 3.94 -6.48
N ILE A 45 14.25 3.61 -5.47
CA ILE A 45 13.83 2.70 -4.39
C ILE A 45 13.30 3.54 -3.23
N ASN A 46 11.97 3.59 -3.11
CA ASN A 46 11.29 4.38 -2.09
C ASN A 46 10.72 3.46 -0.99
N PHE A 47 11.23 3.59 0.23
CA PHE A 47 10.76 2.86 1.41
C PHE A 47 9.80 3.69 2.29
N GLY A 48 9.43 4.89 1.86
CA GLY A 48 8.58 5.82 2.60
C GLY A 48 7.09 5.71 2.31
N GLN A 49 6.64 4.68 1.59
CA GLN A 49 5.26 4.55 1.13
C GLN A 49 4.25 4.48 2.29
N ALA A 50 4.60 3.83 3.41
CA ALA A 50 3.81 3.84 4.64
C ALA A 50 3.59 5.27 5.21
N GLY A 51 4.58 6.16 5.06
CA GLY A 51 4.43 7.57 5.45
C GLY A 51 3.38 8.31 4.62
N PHE A 52 3.34 8.08 3.30
CA PHE A 52 2.31 8.68 2.45
C PHE A 52 0.92 8.10 2.72
N MET A 53 0.87 6.81 3.02
CA MET A 53 -0.35 6.14 3.49
C MET A 53 -0.87 6.76 4.79
N ALA A 54 0.01 7.00 5.76
CA ALA A 54 -0.34 7.68 7.01
C ALA A 54 -0.84 9.11 6.77
N ILE A 55 -0.15 9.90 5.94
CA ILE A 55 -0.56 11.28 5.63
C ILE A 55 -1.94 11.30 4.98
N GLY A 56 -2.23 10.37 4.06
CA GLY A 56 -3.56 10.23 3.48
C GLY A 56 -4.61 9.91 4.54
N ALA A 57 -4.42 8.80 5.26
CA ALA A 57 -5.36 8.32 6.26
C ALA A 57 -5.67 9.36 7.34
N TYR A 58 -4.62 9.91 7.98
CA TYR A 58 -4.77 10.96 8.99
C TYR A 58 -5.26 12.26 8.40
N GLY A 59 -4.78 12.68 7.23
CA GLY A 59 -5.25 13.90 6.57
C GLY A 59 -6.75 13.86 6.34
N MET A 60 -7.27 12.73 5.85
CA MET A 60 -8.71 12.51 5.67
C MET A 60 -9.44 12.52 7.01
N GLY A 61 -9.01 11.70 7.98
CA GLY A 61 -9.68 11.59 9.28
C GLY A 61 -9.69 12.92 10.06
N ILE A 62 -8.59 13.67 10.04
CA ILE A 62 -8.50 14.99 10.69
C ILE A 62 -9.47 15.98 10.05
N LEU A 63 -9.53 16.05 8.71
CA LEU A 63 -10.43 16.98 8.02
C LEU A 63 -11.90 16.67 8.33
N VAL A 64 -12.28 15.39 8.38
CA VAL A 64 -13.65 14.99 8.71
C VAL A 64 -13.95 15.28 10.19
N VAL A 65 -13.16 14.76 11.11
CA VAL A 65 -13.48 14.79 12.56
C VAL A 65 -13.25 16.15 13.19
N ARG A 66 -12.18 16.85 12.80
CA ARG A 66 -11.78 18.12 13.44
C ARG A 66 -12.28 19.35 12.70
N ALA A 67 -12.30 19.30 11.38
CA ALA A 67 -12.75 20.42 10.55
C ALA A 67 -14.21 20.28 10.09
N GLY A 68 -14.86 19.14 10.32
CA GLY A 68 -16.26 18.91 9.94
C GLY A 68 -16.45 18.82 8.41
N TRP A 69 -15.40 18.50 7.66
CA TRP A 69 -15.49 18.40 6.21
C TRP A 69 -16.24 17.13 5.80
N SER A 70 -16.86 17.15 4.62
CA SER A 70 -17.36 15.92 4.03
C SER A 70 -16.20 14.98 3.67
N LEU A 71 -16.45 13.67 3.78
CA LEU A 71 -15.48 12.63 3.40
C LEU A 71 -14.99 12.86 1.97
N TRP A 72 -15.92 13.16 1.05
CA TRP A 72 -15.64 13.39 -0.37
C TRP A 72 -14.72 14.59 -0.65
N ALA A 73 -14.78 15.64 0.17
CA ALA A 73 -13.86 16.77 0.08
C ALA A 73 -12.53 16.49 0.77
N ALA A 74 -12.55 15.72 1.86
CA ALA A 74 -11.36 15.35 2.61
C ALA A 74 -10.41 14.44 1.79
N LEU A 75 -10.95 13.49 1.01
CA LEU A 75 -10.17 12.57 0.17
C LEU A 75 -9.20 13.29 -0.80
N PRO A 76 -9.63 14.17 -1.73
CA PRO A 76 -8.72 14.83 -2.66
C PRO A 76 -7.73 15.75 -1.95
N VAL A 77 -8.14 16.45 -0.88
CA VAL A 77 -7.23 17.36 -0.15
C VAL A 77 -6.16 16.58 0.61
N ALA A 78 -6.52 15.49 1.28
CA ALA A 78 -5.55 14.61 1.92
C ALA A 78 -4.58 13.97 0.89
N THR A 79 -5.07 13.67 -0.31
CA THR A 79 -4.23 13.14 -1.41
C THR A 79 -3.21 14.20 -1.82
N LEU A 80 -3.65 15.46 -2.00
CA LEU A 80 -2.77 16.58 -2.33
C LEU A 80 -1.74 16.85 -1.23
N MET A 81 -2.11 16.69 0.05
CA MET A 81 -1.17 16.79 1.17
C MET A 81 -0.08 15.71 1.10
N ALA A 82 -0.45 14.46 0.78
CA ALA A 82 0.53 13.38 0.59
C ALA A 82 1.44 13.64 -0.62
N MET A 83 0.88 14.11 -1.74
CA MET A 83 1.65 14.52 -2.91
C MET A 83 2.64 15.63 -2.58
N ALA A 84 2.20 16.66 -1.85
CA ALA A 84 3.04 17.76 -1.42
C ALA A 84 4.16 17.29 -0.49
N ALA A 85 3.86 16.40 0.47
CA ALA A 85 4.87 15.77 1.32
C ALA A 85 5.89 14.96 0.51
N GLY A 86 5.43 14.23 -0.52
CA GLY A 86 6.29 13.50 -1.45
C GLY A 86 7.25 14.41 -2.23
N VAL A 87 6.77 15.54 -2.73
CA VAL A 87 7.62 16.54 -3.40
C VAL A 87 8.59 17.18 -2.39
N LEU A 88 8.11 17.51 -1.19
CA LEU A 88 8.91 18.13 -0.13
C LEU A 88 10.10 17.24 0.26
N ILE A 89 9.88 15.95 0.50
CA ILE A 89 10.96 15.01 0.83
C ILE A 89 11.81 14.69 -0.40
N GLY A 90 11.21 14.60 -1.59
CA GLY A 90 11.89 14.28 -2.84
C GLY A 90 12.90 15.34 -3.25
N LEU A 91 12.61 16.62 -3.04
CA LEU A 91 13.46 17.74 -3.47
C LEU A 91 14.92 17.66 -2.94
N PRO A 92 15.15 17.48 -1.62
CA PRO A 92 16.50 17.29 -1.09
C PRO A 92 17.01 15.86 -1.28
N SER A 93 16.16 14.85 -1.14
CA SER A 93 16.60 13.45 -1.07
C SER A 93 17.00 12.85 -2.42
N LEU A 94 16.38 13.29 -3.53
CA LEU A 94 16.72 12.83 -4.88
C LEU A 94 18.12 13.27 -5.36
N ARG A 95 18.76 14.17 -4.63
CA ARG A 95 20.15 14.58 -4.88
C ARG A 95 21.18 13.65 -4.25
N LEU A 96 20.72 12.71 -3.41
CA LEU A 96 21.57 11.74 -2.73
C LEU A 96 21.75 10.49 -3.61
N ARG A 97 22.74 9.66 -3.26
CA ARG A 97 22.87 8.32 -3.85
C ARG A 97 21.65 7.46 -3.48
N ALA A 98 21.33 6.47 -4.30
CA ALA A 98 20.10 5.66 -4.19
C ALA A 98 19.96 4.96 -2.82
N ASP A 99 21.05 4.49 -2.25
CA ASP A 99 21.14 3.90 -0.91
C ASP A 99 20.78 4.91 0.19
N TYR A 100 21.20 6.17 0.07
CA TYR A 100 20.83 7.22 1.03
C TYR A 100 19.39 7.69 0.84
N PHE A 101 18.89 7.75 -0.40
CA PHE A 101 17.49 8.05 -0.67
C PHE A 101 16.57 7.03 0.02
N ALA A 102 16.90 5.73 -0.07
CA ALA A 102 16.19 4.68 0.64
C ALA A 102 16.14 4.94 2.16
N ILE A 103 17.28 5.23 2.79
CA ILE A 103 17.35 5.52 4.24
C ILE A 103 16.49 6.74 4.61
N VAL A 104 16.57 7.82 3.82
CA VAL A 104 15.79 9.05 4.06
C VAL A 104 14.30 8.79 3.97
N THR A 105 13.84 7.96 3.03
CA THR A 105 12.42 7.63 2.90
C THR A 105 11.89 6.75 4.04
N ILE A 106 12.70 5.83 4.58
CA ILE A 106 12.38 5.09 5.81
C ILE A 106 12.22 6.08 6.98
N ALA A 107 13.22 6.95 7.17
CA ALA A 107 13.20 7.95 8.22
C ALA A 107 11.99 8.89 8.10
N PHE A 108 11.61 9.27 6.88
CA PHE A 108 10.41 10.06 6.61
C PHE A 108 9.14 9.36 7.10
N ALA A 109 8.93 8.09 6.75
CA ALA A 109 7.75 7.35 7.22
C ALA A 109 7.71 7.27 8.74
N GLU A 110 8.87 7.07 9.36
CA GLU A 110 8.99 7.00 10.82
C GLU A 110 8.75 8.37 11.49
N ILE A 111 9.23 9.46 10.90
CA ILE A 111 8.94 10.83 11.37
C ILE A 111 7.44 11.11 11.30
N VAL A 112 6.77 10.77 10.19
CA VAL A 112 5.32 10.94 10.06
C VAL A 112 4.58 10.17 11.16
N ARG A 113 4.99 8.93 11.42
CA ARG A 113 4.42 8.09 12.48
C ARG A 113 4.61 8.72 13.87
N TYR A 114 5.82 9.15 14.21
CA TYR A 114 6.09 9.81 15.48
C TYR A 114 5.36 11.14 15.64
N VAL A 115 5.24 11.92 14.56
CA VAL A 115 4.44 13.15 14.57
C VAL A 115 2.98 12.81 14.86
N ALA A 116 2.41 11.80 14.19
CA ALA A 116 1.05 11.34 14.46
C ALA A 116 0.89 10.83 15.91
N GLN A 117 1.92 10.19 16.46
CA GLN A 117 1.92 9.71 17.84
C GLN A 117 1.93 10.84 18.89
N ASN A 118 2.71 11.89 18.64
CA ASN A 118 2.93 12.98 19.59
C ASN A 118 1.93 14.14 19.42
N ALA A 119 1.31 14.29 18.26
CA ALA A 119 0.33 15.33 17.96
C ALA A 119 -1.05 15.05 18.57
N ARG A 120 -1.12 14.76 19.88
CA ARG A 120 -2.34 14.32 20.59
C ARG A 120 -3.57 15.20 20.33
N GLY A 121 -3.39 16.52 20.23
CA GLY A 121 -4.48 17.46 19.96
C GLY A 121 -5.09 17.33 18.55
N LEU A 122 -4.33 16.83 17.58
CA LEU A 122 -4.73 16.72 16.19
C LEU A 122 -5.17 15.29 15.83
N THR A 123 -4.31 14.31 16.12
CA THR A 123 -4.49 12.90 15.73
C THR A 123 -5.10 12.02 16.82
N GLY A 124 -5.16 12.50 18.06
CA GLY A 124 -5.47 11.67 19.24
C GLY A 124 -4.26 10.89 19.78
N GLY A 125 -3.09 10.93 19.10
CA GLY A 125 -1.89 10.19 19.51
C GLY A 125 -2.16 8.69 19.60
N ASN A 126 -1.69 8.04 20.67
CA ASN A 126 -1.93 6.60 20.90
C ASN A 126 -3.40 6.25 21.18
N GLN A 127 -4.24 7.23 21.53
CA GLN A 127 -5.69 6.98 21.66
C GLN A 127 -6.37 6.88 20.30
N GLY A 128 -5.69 7.33 19.24
CA GLY A 128 -6.15 7.32 17.87
C GLY A 128 -7.32 8.26 17.57
N LEU A 129 -7.82 8.16 16.34
CA LEU A 129 -8.93 8.95 15.82
C LEU A 129 -10.08 8.03 15.38
N LEU A 130 -11.32 8.42 15.67
CA LEU A 130 -12.57 7.71 15.36
C LEU A 130 -13.59 8.69 14.76
N GLY A 131 -14.66 8.16 14.15
CA GLY A 131 -15.81 8.96 13.70
C GLY A 131 -15.60 9.69 12.38
N PHE A 132 -14.79 9.13 11.48
CA PHE A 132 -14.58 9.64 10.12
C PHE A 132 -15.32 8.82 9.05
N ASP A 133 -15.97 7.74 9.45
CA ASP A 133 -16.56 6.70 8.60
C ASP A 133 -18.08 6.82 8.41
N ASP A 134 -18.78 7.70 9.13
CA ASP A 134 -20.25 7.87 9.02
C ASP A 134 -20.75 7.99 7.57
N GLN A 135 -20.14 8.89 6.77
CA GLN A 135 -20.53 9.07 5.36
C GLN A 135 -20.17 7.86 4.48
N TRP A 136 -19.16 7.08 4.89
CA TRP A 136 -18.85 5.82 4.23
C TRP A 136 -19.90 4.76 4.57
N LEU A 137 -20.36 4.70 5.83
CA LEU A 137 -21.42 3.78 6.26
C LEU A 137 -22.72 4.01 5.48
N ASP A 138 -23.13 5.27 5.29
CA ASP A 138 -24.31 5.60 4.46
C ASP A 138 -24.21 5.07 3.01
N VAL A 139 -23.02 5.16 2.42
CA VAL A 139 -22.75 4.63 1.07
C VAL A 139 -22.67 3.11 1.08
N SER A 140 -22.06 2.53 2.11
CA SER A 140 -21.96 1.08 2.30
C SER A 140 -23.36 0.46 2.36
N ASP A 141 -24.26 1.05 3.15
CA ASP A 141 -25.65 0.60 3.28
C ASP A 141 -26.42 0.73 1.96
N THR A 142 -26.18 1.80 1.20
CA THR A 142 -26.78 1.97 -0.13
C THR A 142 -26.32 0.87 -1.10
N ILE A 143 -25.03 0.51 -1.08
CA ILE A 143 -24.47 -0.55 -1.92
C ILE A 143 -25.03 -1.92 -1.50
N LEU A 144 -25.14 -2.20 -0.20
CA LEU A 144 -25.76 -3.42 0.31
C LEU A 144 -27.22 -3.53 -0.12
N GLY A 145 -27.97 -2.43 -0.11
CA GLY A 145 -29.37 -2.39 -0.55
C GLY A 145 -29.58 -2.75 -2.02
N TRP A 146 -28.54 -2.68 -2.87
CA TRP A 146 -28.61 -3.15 -4.26
C TRP A 146 -28.32 -4.64 -4.43
N LEU A 147 -27.82 -5.30 -3.38
CA LEU A 147 -27.45 -6.71 -3.39
C LEU A 147 -28.59 -7.59 -2.87
N PRO A 148 -28.60 -8.89 -3.24
CA PRO A 148 -29.55 -9.85 -2.69
C PRO A 148 -29.49 -9.90 -1.16
N GLU A 149 -30.64 -10.16 -0.50
CA GLU A 149 -30.74 -10.21 0.97
C GLU A 149 -29.70 -11.15 1.61
N SER A 150 -29.36 -12.25 0.94
CA SER A 150 -28.34 -13.20 1.43
C SER A 150 -26.93 -12.64 1.54
N MET A 151 -26.64 -11.50 0.90
CA MET A 151 -25.32 -10.83 0.93
C MET A 151 -25.32 -9.58 1.84
N GLN A 152 -26.48 -9.15 2.34
CA GLN A 152 -26.61 -7.92 3.12
C GLN A 152 -26.00 -8.04 4.52
N GLU A 153 -25.82 -9.26 5.03
CA GLU A 153 -25.15 -9.51 6.32
C GLU A 153 -23.62 -9.30 6.26
N GLN A 154 -23.04 -9.18 5.06
CA GLN A 154 -21.59 -9.06 4.86
C GLN A 154 -21.13 -7.59 4.90
N PHE A 155 -20.93 -7.07 6.10
CA PHE A 155 -20.58 -5.65 6.34
C PHE A 155 -19.40 -5.12 5.50
N LEU A 156 -18.36 -5.93 5.26
CA LEU A 156 -17.16 -5.51 4.52
C LEU A 156 -17.29 -5.67 2.99
N LEU A 157 -18.36 -6.29 2.49
CA LEU A 157 -18.54 -6.55 1.06
C LEU A 157 -18.55 -5.27 0.19
N PRO A 158 -19.22 -4.16 0.58
CA PRO A 158 -19.17 -2.92 -0.17
C PRO A 158 -17.76 -2.36 -0.28
N LEU A 159 -16.99 -2.41 0.82
CA LEU A 159 -15.60 -1.97 0.85
C LEU A 159 -14.75 -2.80 -0.10
N LEU A 160 -14.94 -4.13 -0.12
CA LEU A 160 -14.27 -5.02 -1.06
C LEU A 160 -14.53 -4.61 -2.51
N LEU A 161 -15.78 -4.38 -2.88
CA LEU A 161 -16.17 -4.00 -4.24
C LEU A 161 -15.53 -2.66 -4.65
N VAL A 162 -15.60 -1.65 -3.77
CA VAL A 162 -15.06 -0.31 -4.05
C VAL A 162 -13.53 -0.34 -4.14
N VAL A 163 -12.85 -1.07 -3.26
CA VAL A 163 -11.38 -1.22 -3.30
C VAL A 163 -10.95 -1.85 -4.62
N TRP A 164 -11.55 -2.98 -5.02
CA TRP A 164 -11.15 -3.67 -6.25
C TRP A 164 -11.54 -2.92 -7.52
N ALA A 165 -12.67 -2.20 -7.51
CA ALA A 165 -12.99 -1.25 -8.58
C ALA A 165 -11.91 -0.16 -8.68
N THR A 166 -11.44 0.36 -7.55
CA THR A 166 -10.38 1.36 -7.50
C THR A 166 -9.04 0.79 -7.99
N VAL A 167 -8.67 -0.43 -7.59
CA VAL A 167 -7.48 -1.15 -8.11
C VAL A 167 -7.55 -1.26 -9.63
N ALA A 168 -8.71 -1.65 -10.19
CA ALA A 168 -8.90 -1.79 -11.63
C ALA A 168 -8.75 -0.45 -12.36
N ILE A 169 -9.41 0.60 -11.86
CA ILE A 169 -9.36 1.95 -12.43
C ILE A 169 -7.92 2.48 -12.38
N LEU A 170 -7.26 2.45 -11.23
CA LEU A 170 -5.89 2.93 -11.07
C LEU A 170 -4.91 2.15 -11.94
N THR A 171 -5.08 0.82 -12.05
CA THR A 171 -4.26 0.00 -12.95
C THR A 171 -4.41 0.43 -14.41
N VAL A 172 -5.63 0.71 -14.88
CA VAL A 172 -5.88 1.20 -16.24
C VAL A 172 -5.24 2.58 -16.43
N LEU A 173 -5.45 3.51 -15.50
CA LEU A 173 -4.87 4.86 -15.57
C LEU A 173 -3.34 4.82 -15.60
N LEU A 174 -2.71 4.01 -14.76
CA LEU A 174 -1.26 3.87 -14.73
C LEU A 174 -0.73 3.24 -16.03
N LYS A 175 -1.41 2.24 -16.60
CA LYS A 175 -1.05 1.67 -17.92
C LYS A 175 -1.11 2.72 -19.03
N LEU A 176 -2.14 3.57 -19.03
CA LEU A 176 -2.26 4.66 -20.00
C LEU A 176 -1.14 5.68 -19.80
N LEU A 177 -0.87 6.07 -18.56
CA LEU A 177 0.18 7.02 -18.21
C LEU A 177 1.58 6.50 -18.60
N GLN A 178 1.83 5.20 -18.50
CA GLN A 178 3.10 4.59 -18.91
C GLN A 178 3.31 4.52 -20.41
N ARG A 179 2.23 4.36 -21.19
CA ARG A 179 2.30 4.42 -22.66
C ARG A 179 2.46 5.84 -23.18
N SER A 180 2.21 6.84 -22.34
CA SER A 180 2.33 8.25 -22.69
C SER A 180 3.81 8.68 -22.85
N PRO A 181 4.07 9.87 -23.44
CA PRO A 181 5.42 10.44 -23.49
C PRO A 181 6.06 10.60 -22.11
N TRP A 182 5.28 10.84 -21.05
CA TRP A 182 5.78 10.94 -19.69
C TRP A 182 6.39 9.63 -19.21
N GLY A 183 5.70 8.50 -19.43
CA GLY A 183 6.18 7.17 -19.08
C GLY A 183 7.44 6.76 -19.86
N ARG A 184 7.56 7.18 -21.12
CA ARG A 184 8.78 6.96 -21.92
C ARG A 184 9.99 7.67 -21.33
N VAL A 185 9.82 8.88 -20.82
CA VAL A 185 10.91 9.62 -20.14
C VAL A 185 11.30 8.94 -18.84
N LEU A 186 10.34 8.45 -18.04
CA LEU A 186 10.67 7.69 -16.82
C LEU A 186 11.49 6.44 -17.12
N ARG A 187 11.12 5.69 -18.17
CA ARG A 187 11.88 4.51 -18.58
C ARG A 187 13.31 4.87 -19.00
N ALA A 188 13.48 5.94 -19.78
CA ALA A 188 14.80 6.43 -20.14
C ALA A 188 15.63 6.84 -18.90
N ILE A 189 15.01 7.50 -17.92
CA ILE A 189 15.66 7.85 -16.64
C ILE A 189 16.08 6.61 -15.86
N ARG A 190 15.25 5.56 -15.86
CA ARG A 190 15.54 4.29 -15.18
C ARG A 190 16.71 3.55 -15.84
N GLU A 191 16.83 3.62 -17.17
CA GLU A 191 17.88 2.96 -17.93
C GLU A 191 19.22 3.72 -17.82
N ASP A 192 19.22 5.01 -18.11
CA ASP A 192 20.39 5.89 -17.98
C ASP A 192 19.95 7.34 -17.72
N GLU A 193 20.14 7.77 -16.49
CA GLU A 193 19.82 9.12 -16.04
C GLU A 193 20.66 10.20 -16.73
N ASP A 194 21.93 9.94 -17.00
CA ASP A 194 22.82 10.91 -17.64
C ASP A 194 22.48 11.06 -19.12
N ALA A 195 22.12 9.97 -19.80
CA ALA A 195 21.63 10.01 -21.18
C ALA A 195 20.31 10.78 -21.29
N ALA A 196 19.35 10.55 -20.38
CA ALA A 196 18.10 11.31 -20.35
C ALA A 196 18.35 12.82 -20.12
N ARG A 197 19.34 13.16 -19.28
CA ARG A 197 19.75 14.55 -19.03
C ARG A 197 20.42 15.18 -20.25
N ALA A 198 21.26 14.45 -20.98
CA ALA A 198 21.92 14.90 -22.21
C ALA A 198 20.91 15.23 -23.32
N LEU A 199 19.76 14.55 -23.34
CA LEU A 199 18.62 14.84 -24.24
C LEU A 199 17.75 16.02 -23.75
N GLY A 200 18.21 16.78 -22.76
CA GLY A 200 17.56 17.99 -22.25
C GLY A 200 16.34 17.74 -21.35
N LYS A 201 16.14 16.52 -20.85
CA LYS A 201 15.04 16.22 -19.92
C LYS A 201 15.42 16.60 -18.49
N ASN A 202 14.50 17.27 -17.79
CA ASN A 202 14.67 17.59 -16.37
C ASN A 202 14.39 16.35 -15.52
N VAL A 203 15.42 15.52 -15.30
CA VAL A 203 15.32 14.27 -14.56
C VAL A 203 14.71 14.46 -13.17
N LEU A 204 15.13 15.51 -12.45
CA LEU A 204 14.63 15.80 -11.10
C LEU A 204 13.12 16.04 -11.11
N ALA A 205 12.61 16.84 -12.04
CA ALA A 205 11.17 17.11 -12.15
C ALA A 205 10.35 15.84 -12.42
N TYR A 206 10.81 14.96 -13.31
CA TYR A 206 10.13 13.69 -13.60
C TYR A 206 10.16 12.72 -12.41
N LYS A 207 11.29 12.62 -11.69
CA LYS A 207 11.38 11.84 -10.45
C LYS A 207 10.45 12.38 -9.36
N LEU A 208 10.37 13.71 -9.20
CA LEU A 208 9.44 14.35 -8.25
C LEU A 208 7.98 14.07 -8.59
N GLN A 209 7.60 14.14 -9.87
CA GLN A 209 6.26 13.79 -10.33
C GLN A 209 5.93 12.32 -10.03
N SER A 210 6.90 11.42 -10.23
CA SER A 210 6.74 10.00 -9.91
C SER A 210 6.52 9.77 -8.41
N ILE A 211 7.33 10.40 -7.55
CA ILE A 211 7.15 10.35 -6.09
C ILE A 211 5.79 10.92 -5.68
N ALA A 212 5.36 12.05 -6.24
CA ALA A 212 4.07 12.65 -5.94
C ALA A 212 2.92 11.69 -6.28
N LEU A 213 2.94 11.08 -7.48
CA LEU A 213 1.93 10.11 -7.88
C LEU A 213 1.96 8.83 -7.02
N ALA A 214 3.14 8.36 -6.64
CA ALA A 214 3.26 7.24 -5.71
C ALA A 214 2.71 7.59 -4.32
N ALA A 215 2.94 8.81 -3.84
CA ALA A 215 2.39 9.31 -2.59
C ALA A 215 0.86 9.43 -2.64
N ALA A 216 0.29 9.83 -3.78
CA ALA A 216 -1.16 9.81 -4.00
C ALA A 216 -1.73 8.39 -3.90
N LEU A 217 -1.08 7.41 -4.53
CA LEU A 217 -1.48 6.00 -4.42
C LEU A 217 -1.36 5.47 -2.99
N GLY A 218 -0.31 5.88 -2.26
CA GLY A 218 -0.16 5.60 -0.84
C GLY A 218 -1.32 6.16 -0.03
N ALA A 219 -1.68 7.43 -0.25
CA ALA A 219 -2.80 8.08 0.43
C ALA A 219 -4.14 7.37 0.16
N ILE A 220 -4.40 6.97 -1.09
CA ILE A 220 -5.60 6.21 -1.45
C ILE A 220 -5.67 4.88 -0.72
N ALA A 221 -4.55 4.14 -0.64
CA ALA A 221 -4.48 2.94 0.19
C ALA A 221 -4.76 3.26 1.67
N GLY A 222 -4.28 4.40 2.16
CA GLY A 222 -4.53 4.87 3.52
C GLY A 222 -6.01 5.08 3.81
N TYR A 223 -6.80 5.57 2.85
CA TYR A 223 -8.25 5.72 3.01
C TYR A 223 -8.92 4.38 3.23
N PHE A 224 -8.60 3.38 2.41
CA PHE A 224 -9.21 2.06 2.52
C PHE A 224 -8.79 1.32 3.79
N LEU A 225 -7.53 1.48 4.23
CA LEU A 225 -7.12 0.94 5.54
C LEU A 225 -7.89 1.63 6.68
N ALA A 226 -8.01 2.96 6.65
CA ALA A 226 -8.75 3.71 7.65
C ALA A 226 -10.21 3.27 7.75
N LEU A 227 -10.89 3.10 6.62
CA LEU A 227 -12.28 2.65 6.56
C LEU A 227 -12.43 1.18 6.97
N ASN A 228 -11.45 0.32 6.66
CA ASN A 228 -11.47 -1.08 7.10
C ASN A 228 -11.36 -1.18 8.63
N LEU A 229 -10.45 -0.42 9.23
CA LEU A 229 -10.21 -0.45 10.68
C LEU A 229 -11.25 0.38 11.46
N SER A 230 -11.90 1.35 10.82
CA SER A 230 -12.78 2.35 11.45
C SER A 230 -12.11 3.10 12.61
N PHE A 231 -10.78 3.05 12.67
CA PHE A 231 -9.93 3.60 13.72
C PHE A 231 -8.54 3.90 13.15
N LEU A 232 -7.98 5.05 13.51
CA LEU A 232 -6.62 5.43 13.11
C LEU A 232 -5.69 5.42 14.32
N SER A 233 -4.75 4.47 14.34
CA SER A 233 -3.61 4.44 15.27
C SER A 233 -2.29 4.61 14.51
N PRO A 234 -1.27 5.27 15.08
CA PRO A 234 0.04 5.41 14.43
C PRO A 234 0.73 4.07 14.16
N GLU A 235 0.44 3.04 14.96
CA GLU A 235 1.05 1.70 14.84
C GLU A 235 0.64 0.98 13.54
N GLU A 236 -0.49 1.35 12.96
CA GLU A 236 -0.98 0.78 11.69
C GLU A 236 -0.17 1.25 10.46
N PHE A 237 0.70 2.25 10.63
CA PHE A 237 1.48 2.86 9.56
C PHE A 237 2.99 2.73 9.74
N GLU A 238 3.43 1.67 10.40
CA GLU A 238 4.86 1.43 10.56
C GLU A 238 5.60 1.23 9.23
N PRO A 239 6.86 1.70 9.11
CA PRO A 239 7.65 1.52 7.90
C PRO A 239 7.77 0.05 7.46
N GLN A 240 7.63 -0.92 8.38
CA GLN A 240 7.62 -2.35 8.08
C GLN A 240 6.59 -2.75 7.01
N PHE A 241 5.44 -2.08 6.95
CA PHE A 241 4.42 -2.35 5.94
C PHE A 241 4.87 -2.00 4.53
N THR A 242 5.82 -1.08 4.39
CA THR A 242 6.45 -0.82 3.08
C THR A 242 7.24 -2.03 2.59
N PHE A 243 7.89 -2.78 3.49
CA PHE A 243 8.59 -4.02 3.12
C PHE A 243 7.63 -5.12 2.69
N ILE A 244 6.43 -5.22 3.29
CA ILE A 244 5.36 -6.09 2.78
C ILE A 244 4.97 -5.66 1.36
N GLY A 245 4.83 -4.36 1.09
CA GLY A 245 4.61 -3.85 -0.26
C GLY A 245 5.72 -4.24 -1.24
N PHE A 246 6.99 -4.20 -0.81
CA PHE A 246 8.10 -4.72 -1.62
C PHE A 246 8.01 -6.23 -1.84
N THR A 247 7.59 -7.01 -0.84
CA THR A 247 7.32 -8.44 -1.02
C THR A 247 6.26 -8.68 -2.09
N ILE A 248 5.14 -7.95 -2.03
CA ILE A 248 4.08 -8.00 -3.04
C ILE A 248 4.62 -7.61 -4.42
N LEU A 249 5.44 -6.55 -4.50
CA LEU A 249 6.03 -6.08 -5.74
C LEU A 249 6.97 -7.12 -6.36
N ILE A 250 7.86 -7.72 -5.57
CA ILE A 250 8.81 -8.74 -6.01
C ILE A 250 8.04 -10.01 -6.42
N LEU A 251 7.06 -10.42 -5.62
CA LEU A 251 6.23 -11.59 -5.89
C LEU A 251 5.36 -11.39 -7.15
N GLY A 252 4.83 -10.19 -7.38
CA GLY A 252 4.06 -9.85 -8.57
C GLY A 252 4.90 -9.64 -9.82
N GLY A 253 6.14 -9.17 -9.65
CA GLY A 253 7.05 -8.75 -10.72
C GLY A 253 7.08 -7.22 -10.87
N LEU A 254 8.27 -6.67 -11.12
CA LEU A 254 8.54 -5.23 -11.10
C LEU A 254 7.72 -4.42 -12.12
N ALA A 255 7.29 -5.00 -13.24
CA ALA A 255 6.52 -4.33 -14.29
C ALA A 255 5.12 -4.92 -14.53
N SER A 256 4.64 -5.86 -13.69
CA SER A 256 3.35 -6.53 -13.87
C SER A 256 2.29 -6.02 -12.90
N TYR A 257 1.31 -5.28 -13.41
CA TYR A 257 0.17 -4.82 -12.60
C TYR A 257 -0.74 -5.94 -12.13
N VAL A 258 -1.03 -6.90 -13.03
CA VAL A 258 -1.85 -8.08 -12.69
C VAL A 258 -1.10 -8.94 -11.68
N GLY A 259 0.23 -9.01 -11.81
CA GLY A 259 1.12 -9.63 -10.85
C GLY A 259 0.98 -9.03 -9.46
N VAL A 260 1.00 -7.70 -9.33
CA VAL A 260 0.83 -7.01 -8.04
C VAL A 260 -0.54 -7.33 -7.40
N ALA A 261 -1.62 -7.31 -8.19
CA ALA A 261 -2.95 -7.66 -7.69
C ALA A 261 -3.00 -9.12 -7.18
N LEU A 262 -2.54 -10.08 -7.98
CA LEU A 262 -2.51 -11.49 -7.57
C LEU A 262 -1.59 -11.71 -6.35
N ALA A 263 -0.43 -11.05 -6.35
CA ALA A 263 0.54 -11.12 -5.29
C ALA A 263 -0.02 -10.63 -3.95
N SER A 264 -0.76 -9.53 -3.99
CA SER A 264 -1.38 -8.96 -2.80
C SER A 264 -2.38 -9.92 -2.16
N VAL A 265 -3.19 -10.62 -2.98
CA VAL A 265 -4.14 -11.64 -2.51
C VAL A 265 -3.40 -12.80 -1.87
N ILE A 266 -2.34 -13.30 -2.50
CA ILE A 266 -1.56 -14.43 -1.97
C ILE A 266 -0.91 -14.07 -0.64
N ILE A 267 -0.26 -12.89 -0.56
CA ILE A 267 0.43 -12.46 0.66
C ILE A 267 -0.55 -12.23 1.80
N TRP A 268 -1.68 -11.57 1.55
CA TRP A 268 -2.67 -11.32 2.60
C TRP A 268 -3.46 -12.56 2.98
N ALA A 269 -3.78 -13.45 2.04
CA ALA A 269 -4.35 -14.75 2.37
C ALA A 269 -3.40 -15.56 3.26
N LEU A 270 -2.10 -15.56 2.96
CA LEU A 270 -1.10 -16.22 3.79
C LEU A 270 -1.00 -15.59 5.18
N LEU A 271 -0.92 -14.26 5.27
CA LEU A 271 -0.83 -13.53 6.53
C LEU A 271 -2.06 -13.74 7.40
N GLU A 272 -3.26 -13.62 6.85
CA GLU A 272 -4.50 -13.80 7.61
C GLU A 272 -4.77 -15.26 7.94
N ALA A 273 -4.46 -16.21 7.05
CA ALA A 273 -4.62 -17.65 7.35
C ALA A 273 -3.76 -18.09 8.54
N THR A 274 -2.59 -17.47 8.75
CA THR A 274 -1.75 -17.77 9.93
C THR A 274 -2.37 -17.34 11.25
N ARG A 275 -3.48 -16.57 11.25
CA ARG A 275 -4.24 -16.24 12.47
C ARG A 275 -4.99 -17.44 13.05
N PHE A 276 -5.32 -18.43 12.22
CA PHE A 276 -6.07 -19.63 12.65
C PHE A 276 -5.16 -20.79 13.05
N VAL A 277 -3.85 -20.57 13.08
CA VAL A 277 -2.91 -21.54 13.62
C VAL A 277 -2.78 -21.25 15.11
N ASP A 278 -3.53 -21.99 15.93
CA ASP A 278 -3.40 -21.91 17.39
C ASP A 278 -2.07 -22.54 17.81
N LEU A 279 -1.08 -21.67 18.03
CA LEU A 279 0.22 -22.04 18.58
C LEU A 279 0.23 -21.77 20.08
N PRO A 280 0.81 -22.65 20.91
CA PRO A 280 1.01 -22.42 22.34
C PRO A 280 2.15 -21.41 22.58
N LEU A 281 2.05 -20.24 21.95
CA LEU A 281 3.01 -19.15 21.99
C LEU A 281 2.29 -17.87 22.42
N ALA A 282 3.01 -16.97 23.08
CA ALA A 282 2.49 -15.63 23.37
C ALA A 282 2.11 -14.91 22.06
N ALA A 283 1.07 -14.08 22.08
CA ALA A 283 0.54 -13.39 20.90
C ALA A 283 1.61 -12.63 20.11
N GLU A 284 2.56 -11.99 20.82
CA GLU A 284 3.71 -11.30 20.21
C GLU A 284 4.61 -12.24 19.38
N LYS A 285 4.86 -13.45 19.88
CA LYS A 285 5.66 -14.46 19.17
C LYS A 285 4.92 -15.03 17.98
N VAL A 286 3.59 -15.17 18.09
CA VAL A 286 2.74 -15.57 16.97
C VAL A 286 2.80 -14.49 15.88
N ALA A 287 2.69 -13.20 16.23
CA ALA A 287 2.82 -12.10 15.29
C ALA A 287 4.19 -12.08 14.60
N ALA A 288 5.28 -12.22 15.36
CA ALA A 288 6.64 -12.30 14.81
C ALA A 288 6.80 -13.49 13.84
N LEU A 289 6.20 -14.65 14.15
CA LEU A 289 6.23 -15.81 13.28
C LEU A 289 5.56 -15.54 11.92
N ARG A 290 4.51 -14.72 11.87
CA ARG A 290 3.86 -14.34 10.60
C ARG A 290 4.81 -13.59 9.67
N PHE A 291 5.56 -12.63 10.23
CA PHE A 291 6.58 -11.89 9.47
C PHE A 291 7.73 -12.80 9.02
N ILE A 292 8.13 -13.77 9.86
CA ILE A 292 9.11 -14.80 9.47
C ILE A 292 8.59 -15.62 8.28
N ILE A 293 7.33 -16.04 8.30
CA ILE A 293 6.70 -16.77 7.19
C ILE A 293 6.73 -15.94 5.90
N VAL A 294 6.43 -14.64 5.96
CA VAL A 294 6.57 -13.73 4.80
C VAL A 294 8.01 -13.66 4.32
N GLY A 295 8.99 -13.52 5.22
CA GLY A 295 10.40 -13.48 4.89
C GLY A 295 10.88 -14.78 4.22
N VAL A 296 10.47 -15.94 4.74
CA VAL A 296 10.77 -17.25 4.14
C VAL A 296 10.09 -17.39 2.78
N ALA A 297 8.82 -17.00 2.65
CA ALA A 297 8.11 -17.03 1.37
C ALA A 297 8.82 -16.16 0.33
N LEU A 298 9.33 -14.99 0.72
CA LEU A 298 10.14 -14.13 -0.12
C LEU A 298 11.46 -14.79 -0.51
N ILE A 299 12.20 -15.38 0.43
CA ILE A 299 13.47 -16.08 0.15
C ILE A 299 13.24 -17.23 -0.84
N LEU A 300 12.23 -18.07 -0.60
CA LEU A 300 11.91 -19.18 -1.50
C LEU A 300 11.50 -18.68 -2.87
N LEU A 301 10.71 -17.60 -2.96
CA LEU A 301 10.35 -17.01 -4.23
C LEU A 301 11.57 -16.48 -4.98
N VAL A 302 12.44 -15.71 -4.33
CA VAL A 302 13.65 -15.19 -4.97
C VAL A 302 14.57 -16.33 -5.41
N ALA A 303 14.64 -17.41 -4.63
CA ALA A 303 15.44 -18.60 -4.97
C ALA A 303 14.89 -19.38 -6.17
N PHE A 304 13.58 -19.60 -6.26
CA PHE A 304 12.97 -20.46 -7.28
C PHE A 304 12.39 -19.70 -8.49
N ARG A 305 11.99 -18.45 -8.31
CA ARG A 305 11.33 -17.58 -9.30
C ARG A 305 11.78 -16.12 -9.12
N PRO A 306 13.06 -15.78 -9.41
CA PRO A 306 13.58 -14.41 -9.28
C PRO A 306 12.86 -13.36 -10.16
N GLN A 307 12.07 -13.83 -11.12
CA GLN A 307 11.22 -13.05 -12.01
C GLN A 307 9.93 -12.53 -11.31
N GLY A 308 9.54 -13.10 -10.17
CA GLY A 308 8.16 -13.03 -9.67
C GLY A 308 7.22 -14.02 -10.37
N LEU A 309 5.95 -14.04 -9.95
CA LEU A 309 4.90 -14.95 -10.45
C LEU A 309 4.57 -14.70 -11.92
N LEU A 310 4.52 -13.43 -12.34
CA LEU A 310 4.15 -13.01 -13.71
C LEU A 310 5.22 -12.13 -14.38
N GLY A 311 6.46 -12.11 -13.87
CA GLY A 311 7.53 -11.35 -14.53
C GLY A 311 8.09 -12.06 -15.77
N LYS A 312 8.53 -11.25 -16.73
CA LYS A 312 9.05 -11.72 -18.01
C LYS A 312 10.56 -11.87 -17.97
N ARG A 313 11.09 -12.98 -18.52
CA ARG A 313 12.54 -13.28 -18.58
C ARG A 313 13.37 -12.18 -19.22
N GLU A 314 12.78 -11.47 -20.18
CA GLU A 314 13.39 -10.38 -20.92
C GLU A 314 13.74 -9.16 -20.03
N GLU A 315 13.12 -9.02 -18.85
CA GLU A 315 13.36 -7.87 -17.94
C GLU A 315 14.59 -8.06 -17.03
N MET A 316 15.18 -9.26 -16.97
CA MET A 316 16.41 -9.53 -16.21
C MET A 316 17.67 -9.53 -17.08
N VAL A 317 17.52 -9.52 -18.41
CA VAL A 317 18.63 -9.62 -19.37
C VAL A 317 18.94 -8.22 -19.92
N LEU A 318 19.52 -7.39 -19.07
CA LEU A 318 20.40 -6.29 -19.49
C LEU A 318 21.61 -6.28 -18.55
N ARG A 319 22.37 -7.37 -18.62
CA ARG A 319 23.77 -7.46 -18.19
C ARG A 319 24.49 -8.22 -19.29
N ASP A 320 24.81 -7.49 -20.34
CA ASP A 320 26.00 -7.77 -21.16
C ASP A 320 27.06 -6.73 -20.79
#